data_AF-A0AA38WZB8-F1
#
_entry.id   AF-A0AA38WZB8-F1
#
_cell.length_a   1.000
_cell.length_b   1.000
_cell.length_c   1.000
_cell.angle_alpha   90.00
_cell.angle_beta   90.00
_cell.angle_gamma   90.00
#
_symmetry.space_group_name_H-M   'P 1'
#
loop_
_entity.id
_entity.type
_entity.pdbx_description
1 polymer ?
#
loop_
_entity_poly.entity_id
_entity_poly.type
_entity_poly.pdbx_seq_one_letter_code
_entity_poly.pdbx_strand_id
1 'polypeptide(L)'
;MDQPQNFPAIGGPNLPPDQIALFYRSFEDAILLAKHTAMFWPCDAATDERFLRYFRADQADLVKCMFRTIANIPLDLDFNDFEAVLRFIGQGSVYSPKFNKLSIYFLGNHPGLSLPQGPGVSEPNCYVDDTGAGKAQGHAVPLYGGKSCLVSICRHTYQYSPMLADIIKPPAWAKDPNKDQSQGPKFYDGFGCENLGSTDSYWFDSPAAVILHELFHFPGLFEDIPEYNTLILSTRDVDGTGPGSGLVPHFVDDFGGTDGEEPKNGYGPYNARQLNLLLPADDDGVRWQPIDNADNYAFYALSSYFSEDLRNKFWRSSN
;
A
#
# COMPACT_ATOMS: atom_id res chain seq x y z
N MET A 1 20.53 -8.96 -11.96
CA MET A 1 19.50 -8.31 -12.80
C MET A 1 19.87 -6.85 -12.87
N ASP A 2 19.96 -6.29 -14.06
CA ASP A 2 20.24 -4.86 -14.21
C ASP A 2 18.99 -4.08 -13.78
N GLN A 3 19.17 -3.11 -12.88
CA GLN A 3 18.05 -2.30 -12.40
C GLN A 3 17.55 -1.39 -13.52
N PRO A 4 16.23 -1.26 -13.69
CA PRO A 4 15.61 -0.27 -14.58
C PRO A 4 16.15 1.14 -14.33
N GLN A 5 16.12 1.99 -15.36
CA GLN A 5 16.42 3.40 -15.16
C GLN A 5 15.42 4.04 -14.18
N ASN A 6 15.92 4.92 -13.30
CA ASN A 6 15.17 5.58 -12.22
C ASN A 6 14.56 4.64 -11.17
N PHE A 7 15.04 3.40 -11.07
CA PHE A 7 14.63 2.50 -9.98
C PHE A 7 14.95 3.12 -8.61
N PRO A 8 14.06 2.97 -7.60
CA PRO A 8 14.31 3.56 -6.28
C PRO A 8 15.54 2.96 -5.62
N ALA A 9 16.12 3.72 -4.69
CA ALA A 9 17.17 3.18 -3.85
C ALA A 9 16.56 2.17 -2.87
N ILE A 10 16.91 0.90 -2.99
CA ILE A 10 16.49 -0.17 -2.08
C ILE A 10 17.68 -0.64 -1.26
N GLY A 11 17.55 -0.55 0.07
CA GLY A 11 18.56 -0.95 1.04
C GLY A 11 18.00 -1.79 2.18
N GLY A 12 18.88 -2.22 3.07
CA GLY A 12 18.53 -3.03 4.24
C GLY A 12 19.79 -3.48 4.99
N PRO A 13 19.66 -4.36 6.00
CA PRO A 13 20.82 -4.98 6.61
C PRO A 13 21.58 -5.84 5.60
N ASN A 14 22.87 -6.06 5.87
CA ASN A 14 23.69 -6.98 5.08
C ASN A 14 23.18 -8.41 5.26
N LEU A 15 22.53 -8.95 4.23
CA LEU A 15 21.94 -10.29 4.21
C LEU A 15 22.43 -11.10 3.00
N PRO A 16 22.26 -12.43 3.02
CA PRO A 16 22.46 -13.27 1.84
C PRO A 16 21.66 -12.77 0.61
N PRO A 17 22.18 -12.95 -0.63
CA PRO A 17 21.55 -12.43 -1.84
C PRO A 17 20.09 -12.88 -2.08
N ASP A 18 19.74 -14.09 -1.67
CA ASP A 18 18.39 -14.65 -1.74
C ASP A 18 17.40 -13.92 -0.82
N GLN A 19 17.85 -13.49 0.36
CA GLN A 19 17.03 -12.68 1.26
C GLN A 19 16.89 -11.25 0.75
N ILE A 20 17.96 -10.68 0.18
CA ILE A 20 17.90 -9.37 -0.48
C ILE A 20 16.92 -9.41 -1.67
N ALA A 21 16.88 -10.52 -2.42
CA ALA A 21 15.95 -10.69 -3.54
C ALA A 21 14.48 -10.60 -3.11
N LEU A 22 14.14 -10.95 -1.86
CA LEU A 22 12.79 -10.77 -1.32
C LEU A 22 12.41 -9.29 -1.21
N PHE A 23 13.35 -8.39 -0.91
CA PHE A 23 13.06 -6.95 -0.83
C PHE A 23 12.69 -6.38 -2.20
N TYR A 24 13.49 -6.70 -3.21
CA TYR A 24 13.20 -6.34 -4.60
C TYR A 24 11.88 -6.94 -5.04
N ARG A 25 11.63 -8.21 -4.70
CA ARG A 25 10.40 -8.89 -5.04
C ARG A 25 9.17 -8.23 -4.41
N SER A 26 9.23 -7.86 -3.13
CA SER A 26 8.13 -7.17 -2.45
C SER A 26 7.81 -5.82 -3.10
N PHE A 27 8.84 -5.06 -3.50
CA PHE A 27 8.62 -3.81 -4.25
C PHE A 27 8.01 -4.07 -5.63
N GLU A 28 8.55 -5.04 -6.38
CA GLU A 28 8.00 -5.43 -7.69
C GLU A 28 6.55 -5.91 -7.59
N ASP A 29 6.22 -6.68 -6.55
CA ASP A 29 4.85 -7.14 -6.29
C ASP A 29 3.93 -5.95 -5.88
N ALA A 30 4.44 -4.92 -5.20
CA ALA A 30 3.67 -3.69 -4.94
C ALA A 30 3.35 -2.93 -6.25
N ILE A 31 4.33 -2.82 -7.15
CA ILE A 31 4.12 -2.27 -8.49
C ILE A 31 3.16 -3.15 -9.30
N LEU A 32 3.21 -4.48 -9.14
CA LEU A 32 2.25 -5.41 -9.75
C LEU A 32 0.83 -5.15 -9.26
N LEU A 33 0.60 -4.98 -7.95
CA LEU A 33 -0.71 -4.67 -7.39
C LEU A 33 -1.28 -3.36 -7.98
N ALA A 34 -0.45 -2.31 -8.06
CA ALA A 34 -0.85 -1.05 -8.68
C ALA A 34 -1.17 -1.21 -10.18
N LYS A 35 -0.31 -1.92 -10.92
CA LYS A 35 -0.53 -2.22 -12.34
C LYS A 35 -1.81 -3.01 -12.56
N HIS A 36 -2.03 -4.07 -11.78
CA HIS A 36 -3.22 -4.89 -11.85
C HIS A 36 -4.47 -4.03 -11.62
N THR A 37 -4.47 -3.22 -10.56
CA THR A 37 -5.60 -2.35 -10.22
C THR A 37 -5.90 -1.33 -11.33
N ALA A 38 -4.87 -0.72 -11.92
CA ALA A 38 -5.04 0.23 -13.01
C ALA A 38 -5.53 -0.43 -14.32
N MET A 39 -5.06 -1.65 -14.62
CA MET A 39 -5.40 -2.39 -15.85
C MET A 39 -6.76 -3.08 -15.78
N PHE A 40 -7.16 -3.59 -14.61
CA PHE A 40 -8.45 -4.20 -14.34
C PHE A 40 -9.42 -3.21 -13.66
N TRP A 41 -9.33 -1.94 -14.06
CA TRP A 41 -10.21 -0.90 -13.56
C TRP A 41 -11.68 -1.22 -13.92
N PRO A 42 -12.66 -1.02 -13.03
CA PRO A 42 -14.06 -1.27 -13.34
C PRO A 42 -14.52 -0.41 -14.52
N CYS A 43 -15.37 -0.98 -15.38
CA CYS A 43 -15.98 -0.23 -16.49
C CYS A 43 -16.81 0.95 -16.00
N ASP A 44 -17.49 0.77 -14.85
CA ASP A 44 -18.24 1.81 -14.15
C ASP A 44 -17.96 1.72 -12.65
N ALA A 45 -17.14 2.64 -12.14
CA ALA A 45 -16.80 2.71 -10.73
C ALA A 45 -18.00 3.10 -9.84
N ALA A 46 -19.04 3.72 -10.41
CA ALA A 46 -20.24 4.10 -9.68
C ALA A 46 -21.17 2.92 -9.35
N THR A 47 -20.89 1.74 -9.91
CA THR A 47 -21.66 0.51 -9.66
C THR A 47 -20.79 -0.70 -9.28
N ASP A 48 -19.46 -0.57 -9.26
CA ASP A 48 -18.57 -1.64 -8.78
C ASP A 48 -18.53 -1.67 -7.24
N GLU A 49 -19.08 -2.75 -6.66
CA GLU A 49 -19.16 -2.93 -5.20
C GLU A 49 -17.79 -2.99 -4.50
N ARG A 50 -16.72 -3.39 -5.20
CA ARG A 50 -15.37 -3.44 -4.63
C ARG A 50 -14.78 -2.04 -4.55
N PHE A 51 -14.95 -1.25 -5.60
CA PHE A 51 -14.55 0.16 -5.60
C PHE A 51 -15.34 0.95 -4.55
N LEU A 52 -16.67 0.83 -4.57
CA LEU A 52 -17.56 1.52 -3.63
C LEU A 52 -17.41 1.08 -2.17
N ARG A 53 -16.69 -0.01 -1.91
CA ARG A 53 -16.30 -0.40 -0.55
C ARG A 53 -15.28 0.57 0.04
N TYR A 54 -14.32 1.01 -0.76
CA TYR A 54 -13.18 1.78 -0.30
C TYR A 54 -13.22 3.23 -0.73
N PHE A 55 -13.90 3.57 -1.82
CA PHE A 55 -13.94 4.91 -2.36
C PHE A 55 -15.35 5.31 -2.75
N ARG A 56 -15.51 6.61 -3.02
CA ARG A 56 -16.74 7.16 -3.55
C ARG A 56 -16.65 7.28 -5.07
N ALA A 57 -17.79 7.18 -5.75
CA ALA A 57 -17.86 7.22 -7.21
C ALA A 57 -17.21 8.49 -7.82
N ASP A 58 -17.36 9.64 -7.16
CA ASP A 58 -16.78 10.92 -7.56
C ASP A 58 -15.25 10.99 -7.45
N GLN A 59 -14.62 10.01 -6.81
CA GLN A 59 -13.17 9.94 -6.61
C GLN A 59 -12.47 9.00 -7.62
N ALA A 60 -13.23 8.34 -8.51
CA ALA A 60 -12.73 7.28 -9.36
C ALA A 60 -11.54 7.71 -10.24
N ASP A 61 -11.60 8.89 -10.84
CA ASP A 61 -10.53 9.36 -11.74
C ASP A 61 -9.23 9.62 -10.99
N LEU A 62 -9.30 10.27 -9.82
CA LEU A 62 -8.14 10.47 -8.96
C LEU A 62 -7.52 9.12 -8.58
N VAL A 63 -8.31 8.20 -8.02
CA VAL A 63 -7.83 6.90 -7.55
C VAL A 63 -7.19 6.11 -8.70
N LYS A 64 -7.80 6.11 -9.89
CA LYS A 64 -7.24 5.49 -11.09
C LYS A 64 -5.88 6.09 -11.45
N CYS A 65 -5.79 7.41 -11.48
CA CYS A 65 -4.54 8.12 -11.78
C CYS A 65 -3.46 7.83 -10.73
N MET A 66 -3.80 7.72 -9.45
CA MET A 66 -2.86 7.38 -8.39
C MET A 66 -2.25 5.99 -8.61
N PHE A 67 -3.07 4.98 -8.91
CA PHE A 67 -2.58 3.65 -9.26
C PHE A 67 -1.74 3.65 -10.54
N ARG A 68 -2.15 4.39 -11.58
CA ARG A 68 -1.37 4.53 -12.82
C ARG A 68 0.01 5.11 -12.55
N THR A 69 0.10 6.13 -11.69
CA THR A 69 1.37 6.75 -11.31
C THR A 69 2.31 5.76 -10.64
N ILE A 70 1.85 5.01 -9.63
CA ILE A 70 2.67 3.95 -9.00
C ILE A 70 3.02 2.84 -10.01
N ALA A 71 2.06 2.44 -10.82
CA ALA A 71 2.24 1.45 -11.88
C ALA A 71 3.19 1.91 -13.01
N ASN A 72 3.60 3.18 -12.99
CA ASN A 72 4.39 3.83 -14.02
C ASN A 72 3.72 3.75 -15.41
N ILE A 73 2.40 3.92 -15.44
CA ILE A 73 1.56 3.98 -16.64
C ILE A 73 1.27 5.47 -16.93
N PRO A 74 1.53 5.97 -18.16
CA PRO A 74 1.21 7.36 -18.52
C PRO A 74 -0.25 7.70 -18.22
N LEU A 75 -0.54 8.88 -17.67
CA LEU A 75 -1.92 9.23 -17.26
C LEU A 75 -2.88 9.36 -18.46
N ASP A 76 -2.34 9.71 -19.62
CA ASP A 76 -3.04 9.94 -20.89
C ASP A 76 -3.12 8.72 -21.81
N LEU A 77 -2.50 7.59 -21.44
CA LEU A 77 -2.56 6.36 -22.26
C LEU A 77 -4.01 5.81 -22.32
N ASP A 78 -4.62 5.87 -23.50
CA ASP A 78 -5.91 5.23 -23.76
C ASP A 78 -5.74 3.71 -23.91
N PHE A 79 -6.36 2.94 -23.02
CA PHE A 79 -6.32 1.48 -23.09
C PHE A 79 -7.14 0.90 -24.25
N ASN A 80 -7.99 1.70 -24.90
CA ASN A 80 -8.69 1.29 -26.12
C ASN A 80 -7.81 1.45 -27.37
N ASP A 81 -6.72 2.22 -27.30
CA ASP A 81 -5.71 2.31 -28.36
C ASP A 81 -4.68 1.19 -28.18
N PHE A 82 -4.98 0.03 -28.78
CA PHE A 82 -4.11 -1.15 -28.73
C PHE A 82 -2.67 -0.86 -29.21
N GLU A 83 -2.50 0.00 -30.22
CA GLU A 83 -1.18 0.34 -30.74
C GLU A 83 -0.39 1.22 -29.76
N ALA A 84 -1.06 2.15 -29.06
CA ALA A 84 -0.44 2.91 -27.97
C ALA A 84 -0.04 2.00 -26.81
N VAL A 85 -0.89 1.04 -26.44
CA VAL A 85 -0.58 0.04 -25.40
C VAL A 85 0.61 -0.82 -25.79
N LEU A 86 0.66 -1.34 -27.02
CA LEU A 86 1.79 -2.13 -27.51
C LEU A 86 3.10 -1.32 -27.52
N ARG A 87 3.06 -0.06 -27.98
CA ARG A 87 4.23 0.82 -27.94
C ARG A 87 4.72 1.03 -26.52
N PHE A 88 3.81 1.27 -25.58
CA PHE A 88 4.16 1.45 -24.17
C PHE A 88 4.80 0.18 -23.58
N ILE A 89 4.20 -1.00 -23.80
CA ILE A 89 4.75 -2.28 -23.33
C ILE A 89 6.14 -2.54 -23.96
N GLY A 90 6.34 -2.14 -25.22
CA GLY A 90 7.59 -2.34 -25.97
C GLY A 90 8.74 -1.39 -25.61
N GLN A 91 8.51 -0.30 -24.87
CA GLN A 91 9.51 0.74 -24.58
C GLN A 91 10.58 0.34 -23.54
N GLY A 92 10.47 -0.86 -22.94
CA GLY A 92 11.33 -1.28 -21.83
C GLY A 92 10.99 -0.55 -20.53
N SER A 93 11.47 -1.08 -19.41
CA SER A 93 11.14 -0.55 -18.07
C SER A 93 11.97 0.70 -17.77
N VAL A 94 11.41 1.89 -17.97
CA VAL A 94 11.95 3.16 -17.45
C VAL A 94 10.94 3.74 -16.47
N TYR A 95 11.30 3.80 -15.19
CA TYR A 95 10.45 4.44 -14.19
C TYR A 95 10.48 5.96 -14.34
N SER A 96 9.41 6.63 -13.90
CA SER A 96 9.39 8.08 -13.72
C SER A 96 10.60 8.51 -12.91
N PRO A 97 11.25 9.64 -13.26
CA PRO A 97 12.35 10.19 -12.46
C PRO A 97 11.97 10.39 -10.98
N LYS A 98 10.69 10.51 -10.63
CA LYS A 98 10.24 10.63 -9.24
C LYS A 98 10.58 9.40 -8.39
N PHE A 99 10.67 8.21 -8.99
CA PHE A 99 11.12 7.01 -8.26
C PHE A 99 12.56 7.11 -7.77
N ASN A 100 13.43 7.92 -8.40
CA ASN A 100 14.78 8.15 -7.89
C ASN A 100 14.83 9.06 -6.64
N LYS A 101 13.69 9.65 -6.25
CA LYS A 101 13.50 10.43 -5.03
C LYS A 101 12.91 9.60 -3.89
N LEU A 102 12.63 8.33 -4.15
CA LEU A 102 12.20 7.35 -3.17
C LEU A 102 13.40 6.51 -2.72
N SER A 103 13.55 6.37 -1.41
CA SER A 103 14.54 5.48 -0.79
C SER A 103 13.86 4.57 0.22
N ILE A 104 13.96 3.26 0.03
CA ILE A 104 13.30 2.24 0.84
C ILE A 104 14.35 1.46 1.62
N TYR A 105 14.17 1.33 2.92
CA TYR A 105 15.01 0.54 3.80
C TYR A 105 14.22 -0.60 4.43
N PHE A 106 14.71 -1.82 4.29
CA PHE A 106 14.04 -3.02 4.78
C PHE A 106 14.58 -3.49 6.13
N LEU A 107 13.68 -4.09 6.92
CA LEU A 107 13.89 -4.70 8.23
C LEU A 107 14.33 -3.74 9.35
N GLY A 108 14.06 -2.45 9.22
CA GLY A 108 14.38 -1.45 10.23
C GLY A 108 14.05 -0.03 9.76
N ASN A 109 14.42 0.95 10.60
CA ASN A 109 14.27 2.36 10.24
C ASN A 109 15.23 2.73 9.11
N HIS A 110 14.75 3.57 8.19
CA HIS A 110 15.56 4.14 7.14
C HIS A 110 16.71 4.96 7.76
N PRO A 111 17.99 4.72 7.38
CA PRO A 111 19.14 5.36 8.02
C PRO A 111 19.22 6.88 7.80
N GLY A 112 18.49 7.40 6.82
CA GLY A 112 18.29 8.84 6.60
C GLY A 112 17.37 9.52 7.61
N LEU A 113 16.64 8.77 8.45
CA LEU A 113 15.80 9.33 9.50
C LEU A 113 16.68 9.76 10.68
N SER A 114 16.75 11.06 10.92
CA SER A 114 17.33 11.62 12.14
C SER A 114 16.29 11.60 13.25
N LEU A 115 15.97 10.41 13.78
CA LEU A 115 15.00 10.31 14.86
C LEU A 115 15.50 11.09 16.08
N PRO A 116 14.70 11.97 16.69
CA PRO A 116 15.01 12.52 18.00
C PRO A 116 15.11 11.36 18.99
N GLN A 117 16.32 11.04 19.44
CA GLN A 117 16.51 10.10 20.55
C GLN A 117 16.22 10.83 21.86
N GLY A 118 14.94 11.04 22.15
CA GLY A 118 14.48 11.71 23.37
C GLY A 118 13.31 10.94 24.01
N PRO A 119 13.25 10.86 25.35
CA PRO A 119 12.08 10.31 26.02
C PRO A 119 10.86 11.17 25.70
N GLY A 120 9.78 10.54 25.22
CA GLY A 120 8.51 11.20 24.92
C GLY A 120 8.28 11.58 23.45
N VAL A 121 9.16 11.20 22.52
CA VAL A 121 8.93 11.36 21.09
C VAL A 121 8.37 10.05 20.52
N SER A 122 7.06 10.00 20.27
CA SER A 122 6.38 8.88 19.62
C SER A 122 6.46 9.01 18.10
N GLU A 123 7.66 8.90 17.53
CA GLU A 123 7.78 8.79 16.07
C GLU A 123 7.61 7.33 15.62
N PRO A 124 7.01 7.07 14.45
CA PRO A 124 6.87 5.73 13.91
C PRO A 124 8.26 5.13 13.75
N ASN A 125 8.55 4.14 14.57
CA ASN A 125 9.80 3.42 14.54
C ASN A 125 9.51 1.94 14.28
N CYS A 126 10.41 1.28 13.57
CA CYS A 126 10.42 -0.17 13.48
C CYS A 126 10.90 -0.83 14.80
N TYR A 127 11.08 -0.04 15.87
CA TYR A 127 11.57 -0.52 17.16
C TYR A 127 10.40 -0.82 18.09
N VAL A 128 10.29 -2.08 18.45
CA VAL A 128 9.34 -2.55 19.47
C VAL A 128 9.80 -2.04 20.83
N ASP A 129 8.88 -1.56 21.67
CA ASP A 129 9.18 -1.45 23.09
C ASP A 129 9.26 -2.85 23.75
N ASP A 130 9.82 -2.93 24.94
CA ASP A 130 9.96 -4.21 25.68
C ASP A 130 8.61 -4.85 26.06
N THR A 131 7.48 -4.17 25.80
CA THR A 131 6.11 -4.65 26.11
C THR A 131 5.43 -5.30 24.90
N GLY A 132 6.01 -5.19 23.70
CA GLY A 132 5.47 -5.77 22.49
C GLY A 132 4.31 -4.98 21.86
N ALA A 133 4.03 -3.77 22.36
CA ALA A 133 3.01 -2.86 21.82
C ALA A 133 3.63 -1.90 20.80
N GLY A 134 2.93 -1.66 19.68
CA GLY A 134 3.35 -0.69 18.64
C GLY A 134 4.15 -1.28 17.47
N LYS A 135 3.68 -2.35 16.82
CA LYS A 135 4.41 -2.94 15.69
C LYS A 135 4.00 -2.32 14.35
N ALA A 136 4.63 -1.21 13.98
CA ALA A 136 4.51 -0.68 12.62
C ALA A 136 4.99 -1.74 11.60
N GLN A 137 4.23 -1.90 10.51
CA GLN A 137 4.63 -2.73 9.37
C GLN A 137 5.53 -1.93 8.42
N GLY A 138 5.23 -0.66 8.22
CA GLY A 138 6.08 0.30 7.55
C GLY A 138 5.86 1.70 8.10
N HIS A 139 6.63 2.64 7.59
CA HIS A 139 6.28 4.05 7.63
C HIS A 139 7.03 4.81 6.53
N ALA A 140 6.43 5.89 6.09
CA ALA A 140 6.97 6.81 5.11
C ALA A 140 7.16 8.20 5.72
N VAL A 141 8.30 8.81 5.43
CA VAL A 141 8.62 10.18 5.82
C VAL A 141 8.88 11.00 4.55
N PRO A 142 7.92 11.82 4.13
CA PRO A 142 8.14 12.77 3.04
C PRO A 142 9.16 13.83 3.48
N LEU A 143 10.04 14.23 2.57
CA LEU A 143 11.06 15.24 2.80
C LEU A 143 10.92 16.38 1.79
N TYR A 144 11.48 17.54 2.13
CA TYR A 144 11.57 18.70 1.23
C TYR A 144 10.20 19.14 0.68
N GLY A 145 9.19 19.26 1.56
CA GLY A 145 7.82 19.58 1.15
C GLY A 145 7.16 18.50 0.30
N GLY A 146 7.51 17.23 0.52
CA GLY A 146 6.94 16.09 -0.18
C GLY A 146 7.63 15.71 -1.50
N LYS A 147 8.73 16.37 -1.90
CA LYS A 147 9.43 16.11 -3.18
C LYS A 147 10.32 14.87 -3.17
N SER A 148 10.61 14.32 -2.00
CA SER A 148 11.28 13.03 -1.81
C SER A 148 10.61 12.26 -0.68
N CYS A 149 10.85 10.96 -0.58
CA CYS A 149 10.31 10.14 0.50
C CYS A 149 11.30 9.07 0.97
N LEU A 150 11.42 8.93 2.28
CA LEU A 150 12.13 7.83 2.93
C LEU A 150 11.10 6.83 3.44
N VAL A 151 11.20 5.58 3.03
CA VAL A 151 10.31 4.51 3.47
C VAL A 151 11.09 3.49 4.28
N SER A 152 10.54 3.10 5.42
CA SER A 152 11.02 2.01 6.25
C SER A 152 10.02 0.86 6.17
N ILE A 153 10.47 -0.34 5.78
CA ILE A 153 9.67 -1.56 5.86
C ILE A 153 10.18 -2.37 7.04
N CYS A 154 9.37 -2.50 8.09
CA CYS A 154 9.80 -3.06 9.35
C CYS A 154 9.90 -4.60 9.29
N ARG A 155 10.68 -5.16 10.21
CA ARG A 155 10.80 -6.63 10.35
C ARG A 155 9.45 -7.31 10.59
N HIS A 156 8.54 -6.61 11.27
CA HIS A 156 7.20 -7.10 11.58
C HIS A 156 6.45 -7.59 10.33
N THR A 157 6.56 -6.86 9.22
CA THR A 157 5.93 -7.20 7.93
C THR A 157 6.28 -8.60 7.46
N TYR A 158 7.56 -8.97 7.49
CA TYR A 158 8.02 -10.29 7.04
C TYR A 158 7.85 -11.40 8.10
N GLN A 159 7.51 -11.04 9.33
CA GLN A 159 7.23 -12.02 10.40
C GLN A 159 5.79 -12.51 10.39
N TYR A 160 4.85 -11.68 9.94
CA TYR A 160 3.42 -11.92 10.10
C TYR A 160 2.64 -11.94 8.79
N SER A 161 3.15 -11.31 7.73
CA SER A 161 2.46 -11.27 6.44
C SER A 161 3.16 -12.20 5.44
N PRO A 162 2.43 -13.12 4.78
CA PRO A 162 2.98 -13.94 3.71
C PRO A 162 3.40 -13.11 2.50
N MET A 163 4.35 -13.61 1.71
CA MET A 163 4.63 -13.02 0.40
C MET A 163 3.39 -13.13 -0.49
N LEU A 164 3.15 -12.15 -1.37
CA LEU A 164 1.96 -12.15 -2.24
C LEU A 164 1.81 -13.45 -3.06
N ALA A 165 2.92 -13.95 -3.60
CA ALA A 165 2.94 -15.22 -4.34
C ALA A 165 2.62 -16.45 -3.47
N ASP A 166 3.00 -16.42 -2.19
CA ASP A 166 2.76 -17.51 -1.24
C ASP A 166 1.28 -17.57 -0.81
N ILE A 167 0.56 -16.45 -0.87
CA ILE A 167 -0.89 -16.42 -0.66
C ILE A 167 -1.61 -17.23 -1.74
N ILE A 168 -1.26 -17.01 -3.02
CA ILE A 168 -1.88 -17.71 -4.16
C ILE A 168 -1.38 -19.15 -4.26
N LYS A 169 -0.08 -19.35 -4.04
CA LYS A 169 0.60 -20.64 -4.19
C LYS A 169 1.35 -20.99 -2.90
N PRO A 170 0.65 -21.52 -1.90
CA PRO A 170 1.25 -21.81 -0.60
C PRO A 170 2.47 -22.72 -0.69
N PRO A 171 3.58 -22.36 -0.03
CA PRO A 171 4.75 -23.21 0.06
C PRO A 171 4.47 -24.43 0.95
N ALA A 172 5.28 -25.47 0.82
CA ALA A 172 5.05 -26.73 1.53
C ALA A 172 5.05 -26.59 3.06
N TRP A 173 5.79 -25.61 3.61
CA TRP A 173 5.85 -25.35 5.05
C TRP A 173 4.58 -24.68 5.59
N ALA A 174 3.77 -24.05 4.73
CA ALA A 174 2.53 -23.39 5.14
C ALA A 174 1.39 -24.39 5.41
N LYS A 175 1.61 -25.70 5.21
CA LYS A 175 0.63 -26.74 5.52
C LYS A 175 0.39 -26.76 7.03
N ASP A 176 -0.88 -26.65 7.42
CA ASP A 176 -1.25 -26.66 8.83
C ASP A 176 -1.39 -28.12 9.30
N PRO A 177 -0.51 -28.61 10.20
CA PRO A 177 -0.57 -29.98 10.69
C PRO A 177 -1.83 -30.27 11.53
N ASN A 178 -2.56 -29.23 11.98
CA ASN A 178 -3.78 -29.37 12.76
C ASN A 178 -5.04 -29.51 11.89
N LYS A 179 -4.96 -29.22 10.58
CA LYS A 179 -6.09 -29.35 9.64
C LYS A 179 -6.07 -30.73 8.97
N ASP A 180 -7.25 -31.30 8.72
CA ASP A 180 -7.38 -32.60 8.02
C ASP A 180 -6.87 -32.51 6.57
N GLN A 181 -5.82 -33.27 6.29
CA GLN A 181 -5.14 -33.33 4.98
C GLN A 181 -5.71 -34.42 4.06
N SER A 182 -6.73 -35.18 4.50
CA SER A 182 -7.27 -36.33 3.76
C SER A 182 -7.86 -35.96 2.39
N GLN A 183 -8.31 -34.71 2.22
CA GLN A 183 -8.89 -34.18 0.99
C GLN A 183 -7.93 -33.23 0.24
N GLY A 184 -6.63 -33.36 0.49
CA GLY A 184 -5.58 -32.53 -0.10
C GLY A 184 -5.00 -31.51 0.88
N PRO A 185 -3.97 -30.75 0.46
CA PRO A 185 -3.27 -29.80 1.32
C PRO A 185 -4.21 -28.75 1.92
N LYS A 186 -4.15 -28.58 3.24
CA LYS A 186 -4.78 -27.47 3.98
C LYS A 186 -3.70 -26.66 4.66
N PHE A 187 -3.79 -25.34 4.54
CA PHE A 187 -2.75 -24.41 4.97
C PHE A 187 -3.21 -23.56 6.15
N TYR A 188 -2.28 -22.85 6.80
CA TYR A 188 -2.61 -21.82 7.77
C TYR A 188 -3.48 -20.71 7.14
N ASP A 189 -4.24 -20.00 7.96
CA ASP A 189 -5.05 -18.87 7.48
C ASP A 189 -4.14 -17.79 6.87
N GLY A 190 -4.58 -17.14 5.80
CA GLY A 190 -3.73 -16.27 4.96
C GLY A 190 -2.93 -16.99 3.87
N PHE A 191 -2.88 -18.33 3.87
CA PHE A 191 -2.27 -19.11 2.79
C PHE A 191 -3.31 -19.88 2.00
N GLY A 192 -3.31 -19.70 0.69
CA GLY A 192 -4.20 -20.39 -0.22
C GLY A 192 -5.56 -19.71 -0.24
N CYS A 193 -6.11 -19.66 -1.44
CA CYS A 193 -7.34 -18.92 -1.76
C CYS A 193 -8.53 -19.34 -0.88
N GLU A 194 -8.58 -20.60 -0.47
CA GLU A 194 -9.63 -21.15 0.39
C GLU A 194 -9.52 -20.75 1.88
N ASN A 195 -8.37 -20.22 2.33
CA ASN A 195 -8.15 -19.80 3.72
C ASN A 195 -8.07 -18.26 3.86
N LEU A 196 -8.64 -17.52 2.89
CA LEU A 196 -8.74 -16.05 2.92
C LEU A 196 -10.11 -15.56 3.42
N GLY A 197 -11.01 -16.47 3.79
CA GLY A 197 -12.36 -16.14 4.20
C GLY A 197 -13.29 -15.82 3.04
N SER A 198 -14.38 -15.10 3.30
CA SER A 198 -15.35 -14.64 2.29
C SER A 198 -15.47 -13.12 2.22
N THR A 199 -14.65 -12.39 2.97
CA THR A 199 -14.65 -10.94 3.09
C THR A 199 -13.21 -10.43 3.18
N ASP A 200 -12.98 -9.20 2.74
CA ASP A 200 -11.68 -8.53 2.87
C ASP A 200 -11.23 -8.54 4.35
N SER A 201 -10.02 -9.03 4.61
CA SER A 201 -9.45 -9.27 5.93
C SER A 201 -7.93 -9.08 5.92
N TYR A 202 -7.27 -9.10 7.08
CA TYR A 202 -5.81 -9.06 7.14
C TYR A 202 -5.14 -10.32 6.57
N TRP A 203 -5.90 -11.36 6.20
CA TRP A 203 -5.35 -12.54 5.54
C TRP A 203 -4.89 -12.28 4.11
N PHE A 204 -5.32 -11.18 3.48
CA PHE A 204 -4.79 -10.74 2.19
C PHE A 204 -3.52 -9.91 2.31
N ASP A 205 -3.15 -9.49 3.52
CA ASP A 205 -2.03 -8.60 3.72
C ASP A 205 -0.71 -9.28 3.34
N SER A 206 0.21 -8.48 2.80
CA SER A 206 1.50 -8.95 2.30
C SER A 206 2.53 -7.82 2.36
N PRO A 207 3.84 -8.12 2.34
CA PRO A 207 4.87 -7.10 2.20
C PRO A 207 4.66 -6.16 1.00
N ALA A 208 4.06 -6.66 -0.08
CA ALA A 208 3.71 -5.86 -1.25
C ALA A 208 2.59 -4.84 -0.95
N ALA A 209 1.58 -5.21 -0.17
CA ALA A 209 0.50 -4.32 0.23
C ALA A 209 1.00 -3.22 1.17
N VAL A 210 1.86 -3.59 2.13
CA VAL A 210 2.52 -2.61 3.02
C VAL A 210 3.35 -1.63 2.22
N ILE A 211 4.21 -2.09 1.29
CA ILE A 211 4.98 -1.16 0.45
C ILE A 211 4.05 -0.28 -0.38
N LEU A 212 3.00 -0.85 -0.98
CA LEU A 212 2.03 -0.09 -1.76
C LEU A 212 1.37 1.01 -0.92
N HIS A 213 0.96 0.70 0.30
CA HIS A 213 0.47 1.65 1.30
C HIS A 213 1.49 2.79 1.50
N GLU A 214 2.75 2.46 1.80
CA GLU A 214 3.79 3.48 2.03
C GLU A 214 4.08 4.37 0.82
N LEU A 215 3.87 3.87 -0.41
CA LEU A 215 4.03 4.67 -1.62
C LEU A 215 2.97 5.77 -1.73
N PHE A 216 1.78 5.59 -1.17
CA PHE A 216 0.73 6.61 -1.16
C PHE A 216 1.09 7.82 -0.30
N HIS A 217 1.92 7.63 0.72
CA HIS A 217 2.48 8.70 1.54
C HIS A 217 3.59 9.52 0.84
N PHE A 218 3.82 9.37 -0.48
CA PHE A 218 4.80 10.19 -1.21
C PHE A 218 4.12 11.21 -2.14
N PRO A 219 3.80 12.45 -1.67
CA PRO A 219 3.07 13.44 -2.48
C PRO A 219 3.75 13.79 -3.80
N GLY A 220 5.08 13.90 -3.81
CA GLY A 220 5.86 14.23 -5.00
C GLY A 220 5.77 13.18 -6.10
N LEU A 221 5.35 11.95 -5.79
CA LEU A 221 5.04 10.95 -6.81
C LEU A 221 3.81 11.37 -7.62
N PHE A 222 2.80 11.97 -6.98
CA PHE A 222 1.46 12.21 -7.50
C PHE A 222 1.21 13.64 -7.99
N GLU A 223 2.13 14.58 -7.77
CA GLU A 223 1.96 16.01 -8.11
C GLU A 223 1.62 16.32 -9.59
N ASP A 224 1.82 15.38 -10.52
CA ASP A 224 1.45 15.54 -11.94
C ASP A 224 0.02 15.09 -12.25
N ILE A 225 -0.67 14.47 -11.28
CA ILE A 225 -2.05 14.05 -11.44
C ILE A 225 -2.94 15.30 -11.46
N PRO A 226 -3.82 15.45 -12.46
CA PRO A 226 -4.78 16.55 -12.49
C PRO A 226 -5.58 16.64 -11.19
N GLU A 227 -5.72 17.85 -10.65
CA GLU A 227 -6.50 18.13 -9.44
C GLU A 227 -5.99 17.46 -8.14
N TYR A 228 -4.83 16.80 -8.15
CA TYR A 228 -4.26 16.18 -6.94
C TYR A 228 -4.18 17.17 -5.77
N ASN A 229 -3.59 18.34 -6.01
CA ASN A 229 -3.42 19.38 -4.99
C ASN A 229 -4.75 20.02 -4.52
N THR A 230 -5.85 19.81 -5.23
CA THR A 230 -7.17 20.33 -4.84
C THR A 230 -8.04 19.28 -4.17
N LEU A 231 -7.75 18.00 -4.39
CA LEU A 231 -8.54 16.87 -3.86
C LEU A 231 -7.92 16.27 -2.61
N ILE A 232 -6.59 16.16 -2.53
CA ILE A 232 -5.88 15.73 -1.32
C ILE A 232 -5.52 16.98 -0.53
N LEU A 233 -6.30 17.28 0.51
CA LEU A 233 -6.16 18.53 1.29
C LEU A 233 -5.40 18.36 2.59
N SER A 234 -5.19 17.11 3.01
CA SER A 234 -4.44 16.75 4.19
C SER A 234 -3.00 17.29 4.12
N THR A 235 -2.54 17.77 5.27
CA THR A 235 -1.18 18.25 5.47
C THR A 235 -0.58 17.56 6.67
N ARG A 236 0.67 17.13 6.58
CA ARG A 236 1.37 16.50 7.69
C ARG A 236 2.50 17.40 8.17
N ASP A 237 2.55 17.66 9.47
CA ASP A 237 3.75 18.25 10.05
C ASP A 237 4.80 17.16 10.24
N VAL A 238 5.95 17.31 9.59
CA VAL A 238 7.08 16.41 9.78
C VAL A 238 7.97 17.04 10.83
N ASP A 239 7.80 16.59 12.07
CA ASP A 239 8.55 17.07 13.22
C ASP A 239 10.06 16.82 13.07
N GLY A 240 10.88 17.81 13.42
CA GLY A 240 12.33 17.66 13.47
C GLY A 240 13.15 18.93 13.23
N THR A 241 14.47 18.81 13.39
CA THR A 241 15.47 19.85 13.10
C THR A 241 16.25 19.58 11.79
N GLY A 242 15.84 18.55 11.05
CA GLY A 242 16.49 18.10 9.82
C GLY A 242 16.03 18.85 8.56
N PRO A 243 16.70 18.63 7.42
CA PRO A 243 16.43 19.34 6.16
C PRO A 243 15.07 19.04 5.50
N GLY A 244 14.22 18.23 6.14
CA GLY A 244 12.87 17.91 5.68
C GLY A 244 11.76 18.26 6.66
N SER A 245 12.07 18.98 7.75
CA SER A 245 11.03 19.35 8.71
C SER A 245 10.12 20.47 8.22
N GLY A 246 8.89 20.47 8.73
CA GLY A 246 7.84 21.41 8.42
C GLY A 246 6.66 20.78 7.67
N LEU A 247 5.70 21.63 7.31
CA LEU A 247 4.43 21.20 6.75
C LEU A 247 4.60 20.61 5.33
N VAL A 248 4.16 19.37 5.17
CA VAL A 248 4.07 18.68 3.87
C VAL A 248 2.62 18.71 3.41
N PRO A 249 2.30 19.42 2.32
CA PRO A 249 0.93 19.47 1.79
C PRO A 249 0.60 18.23 0.95
N HIS A 250 -0.70 18.00 0.76
CA HIS A 250 -1.26 16.97 -0.12
C HIS A 250 -0.74 15.56 0.21
N PHE A 251 -0.76 15.24 1.51
CA PHE A 251 -0.25 13.99 2.04
C PHE A 251 -1.40 13.00 2.25
N VAL A 252 -1.50 11.95 1.42
CA VAL A 252 -2.38 10.82 1.78
C VAL A 252 -1.83 10.28 3.10
N ASP A 253 -2.62 10.30 4.16
CA ASP A 253 -2.18 10.02 5.53
C ASP A 253 -2.81 8.72 6.03
N ASP A 254 -2.56 8.42 7.31
CA ASP A 254 -3.27 7.37 8.03
C ASP A 254 -4.24 8.02 9.01
N PHE A 255 -5.53 7.68 8.90
CA PHE A 255 -6.50 8.21 9.85
C PHE A 255 -6.18 7.68 11.27
N GLY A 256 -5.76 8.57 12.15
CA GLY A 256 -5.40 8.23 13.54
C GLY A 256 -6.58 7.84 14.42
N GLY A 257 -7.81 8.15 13.99
CA GLY A 257 -9.00 8.03 14.81
C GLY A 257 -9.22 9.24 15.72
N THR A 258 -10.45 9.36 16.24
CA THR A 258 -10.82 10.30 17.28
C THR A 258 -11.35 9.52 18.48
N ASP A 259 -10.94 9.90 19.69
CA ASP A 259 -11.26 9.15 20.90
C ASP A 259 -12.77 8.97 21.10
N GLY A 260 -13.20 7.70 21.16
CA GLY A 260 -14.61 7.34 21.35
C GLY A 260 -15.48 7.38 20.09
N GLU A 261 -14.89 7.66 18.93
CA GLU A 261 -15.56 7.62 17.63
C GLU A 261 -15.17 6.39 16.80
N GLU A 262 -16.01 6.05 15.81
CA GLU A 262 -15.74 4.99 14.85
C GLU A 262 -15.53 5.59 13.44
N PRO A 263 -14.61 5.04 12.63
CA PRO A 263 -13.71 3.95 12.97
C PRO A 263 -12.59 4.41 13.93
N LYS A 264 -12.07 3.49 14.73
CA LYS A 264 -10.99 3.78 15.69
C LYS A 264 -9.68 4.27 15.07
N ASN A 265 -9.47 4.01 13.78
CA ASN A 265 -8.36 4.48 12.94
C ASN A 265 -8.68 4.11 11.48
N GLY A 266 -7.77 4.35 10.55
CA GLY A 266 -7.87 4.00 9.13
C GLY A 266 -7.30 2.65 8.75
N TYR A 267 -6.71 1.90 9.69
CA TYR A 267 -5.95 0.69 9.41
C TYR A 267 -6.81 -0.57 9.26
N GLY A 268 -6.55 -1.32 8.20
CA GLY A 268 -7.21 -2.58 7.89
C GLY A 268 -8.43 -2.44 6.98
N PRO A 269 -8.88 -3.57 6.40
CA PRO A 269 -9.95 -3.55 5.41
C PRO A 269 -11.28 -3.11 6.00
N TYR A 270 -11.54 -3.41 7.28
CA TYR A 270 -12.76 -3.01 7.96
C TYR A 270 -12.79 -1.50 8.18
N ASN A 271 -11.75 -0.94 8.81
CA ASN A 271 -11.68 0.48 9.17
C ASN A 271 -11.56 1.38 7.93
N ALA A 272 -10.73 1.01 6.95
CA ALA A 272 -10.65 1.70 5.66
C ALA A 272 -12.02 1.78 4.97
N ARG A 273 -12.79 0.68 4.97
CA ARG A 273 -14.18 0.70 4.49
C ARG A 273 -15.07 1.63 5.33
N GLN A 274 -14.94 1.63 6.65
CA GLN A 274 -15.74 2.50 7.52
C GLN A 274 -15.46 3.99 7.26
N LEU A 275 -14.22 4.37 6.92
CA LEU A 275 -13.91 5.75 6.53
C LEU A 275 -14.78 6.24 5.37
N ASN A 276 -14.95 5.40 4.34
CA ASN A 276 -15.82 5.72 3.20
C ASN A 276 -17.30 5.84 3.59
N LEU A 277 -17.75 5.07 4.58
CA LEU A 277 -19.15 5.06 5.03
C LEU A 277 -19.48 6.21 5.99
N LEU A 278 -18.55 6.56 6.87
CA LEU A 278 -18.79 7.45 8.00
C LEU A 278 -18.27 8.87 7.77
N LEU A 279 -17.21 9.03 6.97
CA LEU A 279 -16.51 10.30 6.75
C LEU A 279 -16.28 11.04 8.09
N PRO A 280 -15.56 10.40 9.03
CA PRO A 280 -15.38 10.93 10.38
C PRO A 280 -14.67 12.28 10.31
N ALA A 281 -14.95 13.13 11.30
CA ALA A 281 -14.17 14.35 11.48
C ALA A 281 -12.94 14.02 12.33
N ASP A 282 -11.82 14.68 12.08
CA ASP A 282 -10.74 14.75 13.07
C ASP A 282 -11.02 15.79 14.16
N ASP A 283 -10.06 15.95 15.07
CA ASP A 283 -10.13 16.88 16.19
C ASP A 283 -10.27 18.35 15.76
N ASP A 284 -9.88 18.69 14.53
CA ASP A 284 -10.03 20.02 13.93
C ASP A 284 -11.36 20.17 13.16
N GLY A 285 -12.19 19.13 13.13
CA GLY A 285 -13.50 19.12 12.46
C GLY A 285 -13.42 18.88 10.95
N VAL A 286 -12.25 18.52 10.42
CA VAL A 286 -12.06 18.21 9.00
C VAL A 286 -12.56 16.80 8.73
N ARG A 287 -13.47 16.66 7.75
CA ARG A 287 -14.02 15.35 7.39
C ARG A 287 -13.04 14.59 6.51
N TRP A 288 -12.53 13.50 7.05
CA TRP A 288 -11.65 12.58 6.35
C TRP A 288 -12.36 11.94 5.16
N GLN A 289 -11.76 12.09 3.98
CA GLN A 289 -12.20 11.36 2.80
C GLN A 289 -11.42 10.04 2.71
N PRO A 290 -12.01 9.00 2.12
CA PRO A 290 -11.27 7.76 1.87
C PRO A 290 -10.05 7.94 0.95
N ILE A 291 -10.03 8.96 0.10
CA ILE A 291 -8.86 9.29 -0.74
C ILE A 291 -7.67 9.83 0.05
N ASP A 292 -7.89 10.25 1.30
CA ASP A 292 -6.85 10.74 2.19
C ASP A 292 -6.25 9.62 3.06
N ASN A 293 -6.72 8.36 2.94
CA ASN A 293 -6.25 7.23 3.75
C ASN A 293 -5.50 6.19 2.90
N ALA A 294 -4.23 5.92 3.21
CA ALA A 294 -3.39 5.01 2.42
C ALA A 294 -3.95 3.56 2.37
N ASP A 295 -4.53 3.09 3.46
CA ASP A 295 -5.10 1.74 3.55
C ASP A 295 -6.36 1.54 2.69
N ASN A 296 -7.09 2.60 2.35
CA ASN A 296 -8.18 2.50 1.37
C ASN A 296 -7.66 2.06 0.00
N TYR A 297 -6.49 2.58 -0.41
CA TYR A 297 -5.87 2.18 -1.66
C TYR A 297 -5.28 0.77 -1.58
N ALA A 298 -4.54 0.46 -0.52
CA ALA A 298 -3.90 -0.85 -0.37
C ALA A 298 -4.94 -1.98 -0.36
N PHE A 299 -6.02 -1.85 0.41
CA PHE A 299 -7.06 -2.87 0.47
C PHE A 299 -7.97 -2.90 -0.77
N TYR A 300 -8.21 -1.79 -1.45
CA TYR A 300 -8.85 -1.84 -2.76
C TYR A 300 -8.00 -2.60 -3.79
N ALA A 301 -6.69 -2.38 -3.81
CA ALA A 301 -5.78 -3.09 -4.70
C ALA A 301 -5.76 -4.60 -4.42
N LEU A 302 -5.70 -5.00 -3.14
CA LEU A 302 -5.79 -6.41 -2.76
C LEU A 302 -7.16 -7.01 -3.13
N SER A 303 -8.26 -6.31 -2.82
CA SER A 303 -9.61 -6.77 -3.15
C SER A 303 -9.79 -6.95 -4.66
N SER A 304 -9.26 -6.03 -5.47
CA SER A 304 -9.22 -6.13 -6.94
C SER A 304 -8.39 -7.33 -7.41
N TYR A 305 -7.13 -7.43 -6.95
CA TYR A 305 -6.19 -8.47 -7.32
C TYR A 305 -6.73 -9.88 -7.03
N PHE A 306 -7.15 -10.13 -5.79
CA PHE A 306 -7.66 -11.43 -5.39
C PHE A 306 -9.05 -11.73 -5.96
N SER A 307 -9.89 -10.74 -6.24
CA SER A 307 -11.17 -11.03 -6.92
C SER A 307 -10.95 -11.56 -8.35
N GLU A 308 -9.98 -11.01 -9.07
CA GLU A 308 -9.67 -11.44 -10.44
C GLU A 308 -8.86 -12.74 -10.49
N ASP A 309 -7.89 -12.93 -9.61
CA ASP A 309 -7.09 -14.15 -9.59
C ASP A 309 -7.88 -15.35 -9.05
N LEU A 310 -8.83 -15.10 -8.14
CA LEU A 310 -9.59 -16.17 -7.50
C LEU A 310 -10.92 -16.47 -8.18
N ARG A 311 -11.33 -15.63 -9.16
CA ARG A 311 -12.41 -15.63 -10.19
C ARG A 311 -13.66 -16.54 -10.07
N ASN A 312 -13.83 -17.32 -9.00
CA ASN A 312 -14.89 -18.32 -8.79
C ASN A 312 -15.15 -18.67 -7.31
N LYS A 313 -14.45 -18.10 -6.32
CA LYS A 313 -14.64 -18.44 -4.89
C LYS A 313 -14.98 -17.28 -3.96
N PHE A 314 -14.68 -16.04 -4.35
CA PHE A 314 -15.06 -14.85 -3.62
C PHE A 314 -16.35 -14.26 -4.22
N TRP A 315 -17.28 -13.86 -3.34
CA TRP A 315 -18.52 -13.13 -3.68
C TRP A 315 -19.64 -13.88 -4.41
N ARG A 316 -19.70 -15.22 -4.37
CA ARG A 316 -21.03 -15.88 -4.46
C ARG A 316 -21.67 -15.82 -3.09
N SER A 317 -22.52 -14.82 -2.88
CA SER A 317 -23.56 -14.89 -1.85
C SER A 317 -24.32 -16.20 -2.04
N SER A 318 -24.29 -17.05 -1.03
CA SER A 318 -25.29 -18.10 -0.86
C SER A 318 -26.66 -17.41 -0.82
N ASN A 319 -27.54 -17.81 -1.75
CA ASN A 319 -28.99 -17.58 -1.67
C ASN A 319 -29.54 -18.03 -0.32
#